data_AF-A0A2N0WYN0-F1
#
_entry.id   AF-A0A2N0WYN0-F1
#
_cell.length_a   1.000
_cell.length_b   1.000
_cell.length_c   1.000
_cell.angle_alpha   90.00
_cell.angle_beta   90.00
_cell.angle_gamma   90.00
#
_symmetry.space_group_name_H-M   'P 1'
#
loop_
_entity.id
_entity.type
_entity.pdbx_description
1 polymer ?
#
loop_
_entity_poly.entity_id
_entity_poly.type
_entity_poly.pdbx_seq_one_letter_code
_entity_poly.pdbx_strand_id
1 'polypeptide(L)'
;MTFKIKYITYTMIISLFSIWCWVKYDNEKFTQPIQIHGKVTGLEGKLVLNIENFHLNLGELDRFTFMAYSATPEQLIIQVSTQPQNQHCQLASTHERQDKMRLKIHCADINEEASTL
;
A
#
# COMPACT_ATOMS: atom_id res chain seq x y z
N MET A 1 33.56 52.56 4.32
CA MET A 1 34.03 51.19 4.63
C MET A 1 32.94 50.28 5.25
N THR A 2 31.66 50.66 5.19
CA THR A 2 30.53 49.97 5.85
C THR A 2 29.71 49.09 4.89
N PHE A 3 29.74 49.37 3.59
CA PHE A 3 29.03 48.59 2.56
C PHE A 3 29.56 47.15 2.42
N LYS A 4 30.88 46.95 2.53
CA LYS A 4 31.51 45.63 2.40
C LYS A 4 31.14 44.66 3.54
N ILE A 5 30.93 45.19 4.76
CA ILE A 5 30.59 44.38 5.95
C ILE A 5 29.13 43.90 5.89
N LYS A 6 28.22 44.74 5.37
CA LYS A 6 26.82 44.35 5.14
C LYS A 6 26.69 43.25 4.09
N TYR A 7 27.46 43.32 2.99
CA TYR A 7 27.41 42.31 1.94
C TYR A 7 27.83 40.91 2.43
N ILE A 8 28.90 40.83 3.21
CA ILE A 8 29.42 39.55 3.75
C ILE A 8 28.44 38.89 4.73
N THR A 9 27.74 39.70 5.54
CA THR A 9 26.74 39.20 6.50
C THR A 9 25.49 38.66 5.79
N TYR A 10 25.01 39.33 4.74
CA TYR A 10 23.89 38.83 3.94
C TYR A 10 24.21 37.49 3.23
N THR A 11 25.42 37.34 2.68
CA THR A 11 25.78 36.09 1.98
C THR A 11 25.91 34.88 2.92
N MET A 12 26.35 35.09 4.16
CA MET A 12 26.42 34.04 5.19
C MET A 12 25.04 33.62 5.69
N ILE A 13 24.11 34.57 5.84
CA ILE A 13 22.75 34.26 6.26
C ILE A 13 22.01 33.47 5.17
N ILE A 14 22.18 33.83 3.89
CA ILE A 14 21.55 33.14 2.76
C ILE A 14 22.09 31.71 2.60
N SER A 15 23.39 31.48 2.76
CA SER A 15 23.97 30.13 2.68
C SER A 15 23.51 29.23 3.83
N LEU A 16 23.45 29.77 5.06
CA LEU A 16 22.95 29.03 6.22
C LEU A 16 21.45 28.72 6.11
N PHE A 17 20.65 29.65 5.56
CA PHE A 17 19.21 29.42 5.35
C PHE A 17 18.95 28.37 4.26
N SER A 18 19.75 28.37 3.19
CA SER A 18 19.63 27.36 2.14
C SER A 18 20.03 25.97 2.65
N ILE A 19 21.11 25.83 3.43
CA ILE A 19 21.46 24.55 4.09
C ILE A 19 20.31 24.06 4.99
N TRP A 20 19.65 24.96 5.72
CA TRP A 20 18.55 24.60 6.60
C TRP A 20 17.28 24.18 5.85
N CYS A 21 17.03 24.76 4.66
CA CYS A 21 15.93 24.35 3.78
C CYS A 21 16.12 22.95 3.20
N TRP A 22 17.35 22.56 2.81
CA TRP A 22 17.62 21.21 2.29
C TRP A 22 17.42 20.13 3.35
N VAL A 23 17.93 20.34 4.57
CA VAL A 23 17.81 19.34 5.67
C VAL A 23 16.37 19.06 6.08
N LYS A 24 15.45 20.02 5.93
CA LYS A 24 14.04 19.82 6.28
C LYS A 24 13.22 19.08 5.23
N TYR A 25 13.66 19.03 3.98
CA TYR A 25 12.85 18.51 2.88
C TYR A 25 12.82 16.98 2.80
N ASP A 26 13.85 16.28 3.28
CA ASP A 26 14.00 14.83 3.04
C ASP A 26 13.21 13.89 3.98
N ASN A 27 12.35 14.40 4.88
CA ASN A 27 11.76 13.58 5.95
C ASN A 27 10.26 13.25 5.84
N GLU A 28 9.55 13.72 4.81
CA GLU A 28 8.16 13.32 4.63
C GLU A 28 8.07 12.09 3.72
N LYS A 29 7.83 10.91 4.32
CA LYS A 29 7.35 9.74 3.57
C LYS A 29 5.98 10.09 2.99
N PHE A 30 5.96 10.60 1.77
CA PHE A 30 4.73 10.92 1.06
C PHE A 30 4.01 9.63 0.70
N THR A 31 2.91 9.35 1.41
CA THR A 31 2.01 8.25 1.04
C THR A 31 1.04 8.74 -0.03
N GLN A 32 0.85 7.92 -1.06
CA GLN A 32 -0.09 8.20 -2.14
C GLN A 32 -1.32 7.31 -2.01
N PRO A 33 -2.50 7.79 -2.42
CA PRO A 33 -3.68 6.94 -2.52
C PRO A 33 -3.47 5.89 -3.62
N ILE A 34 -3.67 4.63 -3.27
CA ILE A 34 -3.59 3.48 -4.19
C ILE A 34 -4.97 2.84 -4.25
N GLN A 35 -5.49 2.71 -5.46
CA GLN A 35 -6.75 2.04 -5.72
C GLN A 35 -6.52 0.55 -5.97
N ILE A 36 -7.08 -0.29 -5.11
CA ILE A 36 -7.02 -1.74 -5.19
C ILE A 36 -8.32 -2.25 -5.79
N HIS A 37 -8.25 -2.86 -6.97
CA HIS A 37 -9.38 -3.53 -7.59
C HIS A 37 -9.27 -5.03 -7.39
N GLY A 38 -10.25 -5.59 -6.71
CA GLY A 38 -10.26 -6.99 -6.34
C GLY A 38 -11.25 -7.82 -7.14
N LYS A 39 -10.92 -9.09 -7.37
CA LYS A 39 -11.88 -10.13 -7.74
C LYS A 39 -11.75 -11.31 -6.76
N VAL A 40 -12.87 -11.76 -6.19
CA VAL A 40 -12.95 -13.00 -5.39
C VAL A 40 -13.62 -14.07 -6.23
N THR A 41 -13.14 -15.32 -6.12
CA THR A 41 -13.74 -16.48 -6.78
C THR A 41 -13.71 -17.68 -5.84
N GLY A 42 -14.79 -18.47 -5.83
CA GLY A 42 -14.89 -19.69 -5.02
C GLY A 42 -15.00 -19.48 -3.51
N LEU A 43 -15.23 -18.25 -3.06
CA LEU A 43 -15.42 -17.96 -1.64
C LEU A 43 -16.83 -18.34 -1.21
N GLU A 44 -16.93 -19.18 -0.18
CA GLU A 44 -18.16 -19.51 0.51
C GLU A 44 -18.08 -18.93 1.94
N GLY A 45 -18.96 -17.97 2.24
CA GLY A 45 -18.94 -17.27 3.52
C GLY A 45 -18.12 -15.97 3.54
N LYS A 46 -17.17 -15.84 4.47
CA LYS A 46 -16.47 -14.57 4.76
C LYS A 46 -14.96 -14.72 4.82
N LEU A 47 -14.26 -13.79 4.18
CA LEU A 47 -12.81 -13.64 4.19
C LEU A 47 -12.47 -12.25 4.75
N VAL A 48 -11.51 -12.18 5.65
CA VAL A 48 -10.99 -10.89 6.15
C VAL A 48 -9.56 -10.75 5.67
N LEU A 49 -9.31 -9.69 4.91
CA LEU A 49 -7.96 -9.30 4.54
C LEU A 49 -7.46 -8.22 5.47
N ASN A 50 -6.19 -8.34 5.87
CA ASN A 50 -5.45 -7.24 6.45
C ASN A 50 -4.63 -6.55 5.36
N ILE A 51 -4.88 -5.26 5.16
CA ILE A 51 -4.16 -4.39 4.23
C ILE A 51 -3.51 -3.31 5.07
N GLU A 52 -2.23 -3.47 5.37
CA GLU A 52 -1.50 -2.64 6.34
C GLU A 52 -2.19 -2.63 7.74
N ASN A 53 -2.92 -1.56 8.06
CA ASN A 53 -3.64 -1.34 9.32
C ASN A 53 -5.17 -1.35 9.12
N PHE A 54 -5.65 -1.76 7.95
CA PHE A 54 -7.06 -1.79 7.60
C PHE A 54 -7.54 -3.22 7.41
N HIS A 55 -8.71 -3.52 7.97
CA HIS A 55 -9.39 -4.79 7.75
C HIS A 55 -10.46 -4.64 6.67
N LEU A 56 -10.34 -5.43 5.62
CA LEU A 56 -11.32 -5.52 4.55
C LEU A 56 -12.12 -6.82 4.69
N ASN A 57 -13.41 -6.68 5.00
CA ASN A 57 -14.34 -7.80 5.04
C ASN A 57 -14.86 -8.08 3.63
N LEU A 58 -14.56 -9.26 3.12
CA LEU A 58 -15.04 -9.76 1.84
C LEU A 58 -16.07 -10.85 2.09
N GLY A 59 -17.24 -10.71 1.47
CA GLY A 59 -18.18 -11.82 1.31
C GLY A 59 -18.04 -12.43 -0.07
N GLU A 60 -19.05 -13.18 -0.51
CA GLU A 60 -19.17 -13.84 -1.81
C GLU A 60 -19.26 -12.87 -3.01
N LEU A 61 -18.82 -11.62 -2.82
CA LEU A 61 -18.80 -10.59 -3.85
C LEU A 61 -17.70 -10.91 -4.86
N ASP A 62 -18.10 -11.06 -6.11
CA ASP A 62 -17.18 -11.29 -7.23
C ASP A 62 -16.14 -10.18 -7.38
N ARG A 63 -16.48 -8.90 -7.10
CA ARG A 63 -15.59 -7.75 -7.32
C ARG A 63 -15.68 -6.72 -6.20
N PHE A 64 -14.56 -6.08 -5.89
CA PHE A 64 -14.50 -4.97 -4.95
C PHE A 64 -13.50 -3.90 -5.38
N THR A 65 -13.60 -2.72 -4.76
CA THR A 65 -12.61 -1.66 -4.90
C THR A 65 -12.36 -1.05 -3.54
N PHE A 66 -11.09 -0.90 -3.18
CA PHE A 66 -10.64 -0.39 -1.89
C PHE A 66 -9.54 0.64 -2.09
N MET A 67 -9.52 1.67 -1.24
CA MET A 67 -8.49 2.71 -1.26
C MET A 67 -7.53 2.51 -0.10
N ALA A 68 -6.25 2.35 -0.39
CA ALA A 68 -5.18 2.28 0.59
C ALA A 68 -4.22 3.47 0.43
N TYR A 69 -3.40 3.73 1.44
CA TYR A 69 -2.35 4.76 1.37
C TYR A 69 -1.00 4.10 1.62
N SER A 70 -0.10 4.19 0.65
CA SER A 70 1.26 3.66 0.76
C SER A 70 2.24 4.55 0.01
N ALA A 71 3.52 4.52 0.39
CA ALA A 71 4.55 5.26 -0.32
C ALA A 71 4.78 4.69 -1.73
N THR A 72 4.68 3.36 -1.89
CA THR A 72 4.62 2.71 -3.20
C THR A 72 3.67 1.50 -3.19
N PRO A 73 3.13 1.07 -4.35
CA PRO A 73 2.32 -0.14 -4.44
C PRO A 73 3.03 -1.39 -3.94
N GLU A 74 4.33 -1.53 -4.21
CA GLU A 74 5.13 -2.71 -3.88
C GLU A 74 5.38 -2.84 -2.36
N GLN A 75 5.27 -1.74 -1.63
CA GLN A 75 5.39 -1.72 -0.17
C GLN A 75 4.09 -2.08 0.54
N LEU A 76 2.98 -2.24 -0.19
CA LEU A 76 1.69 -2.55 0.39
C LEU A 76 1.62 -4.04 0.77
N ILE A 77 1.54 -4.32 2.06
CA ILE A 77 1.41 -5.66 2.63
C ILE A 77 -0.08 -6.03 2.69
N ILE A 78 -0.45 -7.09 1.95
CA ILE A 78 -1.78 -7.69 1.97
C ILE A 78 -1.68 -9.11 2.50
N GLN A 79 -2.46 -9.43 3.52
CA GLN A 79 -2.46 -10.74 4.16
C GLN A 79 -3.89 -11.24 4.40
N VAL A 80 -4.07 -12.56 4.39
CA VAL A 80 -5.30 -13.16 4.91
C VAL A 80 -5.25 -13.10 6.42
N SER A 81 -6.23 -12.45 7.03
CA SER A 81 -6.41 -12.47 8.47
C SER A 81 -7.25 -13.67 8.89
N THR A 82 -8.40 -13.88 8.24
CA THR A 82 -9.29 -15.01 8.52
C THR A 82 -9.93 -15.52 7.26
N GLN A 83 -10.09 -16.83 7.13
CA GLN A 83 -10.76 -17.49 5.99
C GLN A 83 -11.75 -18.55 6.50
N PRO A 84 -12.70 -19.01 5.65
CA PRO A 84 -13.62 -20.08 6.01
C PRO A 84 -12.88 -21.38 6.38
N GLN A 85 -13.42 -22.13 7.36
CA GLN A 85 -12.74 -23.29 7.94
C GLN A 85 -12.45 -24.42 6.93
N ASN A 86 -13.26 -24.54 5.87
CA ASN A 86 -13.15 -25.60 4.87
C ASN A 86 -12.51 -25.12 3.55
N GLN A 87 -12.07 -23.87 3.50
CA GLN A 87 -11.52 -23.27 2.29
C GLN A 87 -10.11 -22.72 2.52
N HIS A 88 -9.29 -22.80 1.49
CA HIS A 88 -8.01 -22.12 1.42
C HIS A 88 -8.06 -21.04 0.34
N CYS A 89 -7.75 -19.79 0.73
CA CYS A 89 -7.78 -18.65 -0.18
C CYS A 89 -6.36 -18.21 -0.54
N GLN A 90 -6.03 -18.27 -1.82
CA GLN A 90 -4.77 -17.81 -2.39
C GLN A 90 -4.92 -16.38 -2.91
N LEU A 91 -3.88 -15.56 -2.67
CA LEU A 91 -3.83 -14.17 -3.12
C LEU A 91 -2.79 -14.02 -4.22
N ALA A 92 -3.21 -13.37 -5.30
CA ALA A 92 -2.33 -12.91 -6.36
C ALA A 92 -2.55 -11.41 -6.57
N SER A 93 -1.55 -10.60 -6.27
CA SER A 93 -1.54 -9.17 -6.57
C SER A 93 -0.74 -8.89 -7.84
N THR A 94 -1.15 -7.87 -8.59
CA THR A 94 -0.41 -7.36 -9.74
C THR A 94 -0.51 -5.85 -9.76
N HIS A 95 0.64 -5.19 -9.88
CA HIS A 95 0.74 -3.73 -10.00
C HIS A 95 0.59 -3.35 -11.47
N GLU A 96 -0.38 -2.47 -11.78
CA GLU A 96 -0.54 -1.97 -13.15
C GLU A 96 0.09 -0.58 -13.31
N ARG A 97 -0.16 0.30 -12.34
CA ARG A 97 0.34 1.67 -12.29
C ARG A 97 0.66 2.04 -10.83
N GLN A 98 1.43 3.11 -10.64
CA GLN A 98 1.83 3.61 -9.31
C GLN A 98 0.64 3.91 -8.38
N ASP A 99 -0.55 4.12 -8.92
CA ASP A 99 -1.80 4.41 -8.22
C ASP A 99 -2.82 3.25 -8.29
N LYS A 100 -2.51 2.14 -8.97
CA LYS A 100 -3.47 1.08 -9.26
C LYS A 100 -2.90 -0.32 -9.10
N MET A 101 -3.56 -1.09 -8.22
CA MET A 101 -3.29 -2.50 -7.97
C MET A 101 -4.50 -3.36 -8.34
N ARG A 102 -4.24 -4.54 -8.91
CA ARG A 102 -5.25 -5.60 -9.07
C ARG A 102 -4.97 -6.74 -8.10
N LEU A 103 -6.00 -7.15 -7.36
CA LEU A 103 -5.96 -8.28 -6.46
C LEU A 103 -6.89 -9.38 -6.96
N LYS A 104 -6.38 -10.60 -7.11
CA LYS A 104 -7.17 -11.79 -7.39
C LYS A 104 -7.11 -12.71 -6.19
N ILE A 105 -8.27 -13.17 -5.78
CA ILE A 105 -8.43 -14.04 -4.63
C ILE A 105 -9.16 -15.29 -5.14
N HIS A 106 -8.51 -16.42 -5.00
CA HIS A 106 -9.07 -17.71 -5.37
C HIS A 106 -9.17 -18.57 -4.13
N CYS A 107 -10.39 -18.93 -3.76
CA CYS A 107 -10.66 -19.83 -2.66
C CYS A 107 -11.10 -21.18 -3.23
N ALA A 108 -10.54 -22.25 -2.67
CA ALA A 108 -10.87 -23.63 -3.03
C ALA A 108 -11.05 -24.46 -1.76
N ASP A 109 -11.84 -25.53 -1.86
CA ASP A 109 -12.09 -26.42 -0.74
C ASP A 109 -10.85 -27.27 -0.42
N ILE A 110 -10.50 -27.33 0.86
CA ILE A 110 -9.32 -28.07 1.34
C ILE A 110 -9.45 -29.58 1.06
N ASN A 111 -10.69 -30.07 0.92
CA ASN A 111 -10.98 -31.49 0.71
C ASN A 111 -10.94 -31.91 -0.77
N GLU A 112 -10.89 -30.98 -1.74
CA GLU A 112 -10.77 -31.32 -3.17
C GLU A 112 -9.34 -31.68 -3.58
N GLU A 113 -8.32 -31.28 -2.81
CA GLU A 113 -6.92 -31.66 -3.07
C GLU A 113 -6.60 -33.13 -2.69
N ALA A 114 -7.52 -33.84 -2.01
CA ALA A 114 -7.30 -35.22 -1.56
C ALA A 114 -7.82 -36.31 -2.53
N SER A 115 -8.39 -35.95 -3.68
CA SER A 115 -8.98 -36.92 -4.63
C SER A 115 -8.18 -37.13 -5.92
N THR A 116 -6.89 -36.77 -5.93
CA THR A 116 -5.95 -37.12 -7.00
C THR A 116 -4.68 -37.75 -6.43
N LEU A 117 -4.80 -38.97 -5.90
CA LEU A 117 -3.70 -39.93 -5.76
C LEU A 117 -4.24 -41.36 -5.87
#